data_AF-A0A2N6F5C3-F1
#
_entry.id   AF-A0A2N6F5C3-F1
#
_cell.length_a   1.000
_cell.length_b   1.000
_cell.length_c   1.000
_cell.angle_alpha   90.00
_cell.angle_beta   90.00
_cell.angle_gamma   90.00
#
_symmetry.space_group_name_H-M   'P 1'
#
loop_
_entity.id
_entity.type
_entity.pdbx_description
1 polymer ?
#
loop_
_entity_poly.entity_id
_entity_poly.type
_entity_poly.pdbx_seq_one_letter_code
_entity_poly.pdbx_strand_id
1 'polypeptide(L)'
;MAVRTLKIFLILLVFCLAAGTVSACFGPKLFLGVPEDANGRVLTSIVSIYIKEKTGVETERVDLAGKDLIAEISAERLDYGFAERSEPDINVVMEVTGLPYLVSGPRILDNIQFTTVAPALTKLQRLLTPDIVQNMRRKVEAGEPPMVVARRFMMQQRWI
;
A
#
# COMPACT_ATOMS: atom_id res chain seq x y z
N MET A 1 13.86 -55.93 -13.52
CA MET A 1 13.91 -54.85 -12.51
C MET A 1 14.24 -53.47 -13.11
N ALA A 2 15.07 -53.36 -14.15
CA ALA A 2 15.49 -52.10 -14.78
C ALA A 2 14.36 -51.22 -15.36
N VAL A 3 13.27 -51.82 -15.87
CA VAL A 3 12.14 -51.06 -16.46
C VAL A 3 11.32 -50.32 -15.39
N ARG A 4 11.31 -50.84 -14.15
CA ARG A 4 10.53 -50.29 -13.05
C ARG A 4 11.22 -49.07 -12.44
N THR A 5 12.55 -49.11 -12.32
CA THR A 5 13.38 -47.97 -11.92
C THR A 5 13.36 -46.83 -12.95
N LEU A 6 13.34 -47.16 -14.26
CA LEU A 6 13.24 -46.14 -15.30
C LEU A 6 11.91 -45.37 -15.26
N LYS A 7 10.78 -46.08 -15.01
CA LYS A 7 9.46 -45.44 -14.86
C LYS A 7 9.39 -44.52 -13.63
N ILE A 8 9.97 -44.94 -12.50
CA ILE A 8 10.01 -44.11 -11.28
C ILE A 8 10.82 -42.84 -11.52
N PHE A 9 11.97 -42.96 -12.20
CA PHE A 9 12.81 -41.82 -12.53
C PHE A 9 12.11 -40.83 -13.47
N LEU A 10 11.39 -41.34 -14.48
CA LEU A 10 10.62 -40.51 -15.41
C LEU A 10 9.49 -39.75 -14.70
N ILE A 11 8.77 -40.41 -13.77
CA ILE A 11 7.71 -39.77 -12.99
C ILE A 11 8.28 -38.68 -12.07
N LEU A 12 9.44 -38.94 -11.44
CA LEU A 12 10.10 -37.96 -10.56
C LEU A 12 10.57 -36.73 -11.34
N LEU A 13 11.10 -36.94 -12.55
CA LEU A 13 11.54 -35.88 -13.45
C LEU A 13 10.36 -35.00 -13.91
N VAL A 14 9.23 -35.62 -14.26
CA VAL A 14 8.00 -34.90 -14.66
C VAL A 14 7.43 -34.09 -13.49
N PHE A 15 7.48 -34.62 -12.26
CA PHE A 15 7.03 -33.90 -11.07
C PHE A 15 7.93 -32.70 -10.73
N CYS A 16 9.25 -32.82 -10.95
CA CYS A 16 10.18 -31.71 -10.77
C CYS A 16 10.03 -30.62 -11.85
N LEU A 17 9.70 -30.99 -13.09
CA LEU A 17 9.40 -30.02 -14.16
C LEU A 17 8.05 -29.31 -13.95
N ALA A 18 7.06 -29.98 -13.36
CA ALA A 18 5.75 -29.40 -13.03
C ALA A 18 5.79 -28.46 -11.81
N ALA A 19 6.88 -28.48 -11.02
CA ALA A 19 7.14 -27.54 -9.94
C ALA A 19 7.73 -26.20 -10.42
N GLY A 20 7.59 -25.89 -11.73
CA GLY A 20 7.82 -24.55 -12.25
C GLY A 20 7.01 -23.54 -11.44
N THR A 21 7.66 -22.45 -11.04
CA THR A 21 7.13 -21.40 -10.19
C THR A 21 5.71 -21.03 -10.62
N VAL A 22 4.72 -21.48 -9.85
CA VAL A 22 3.39 -20.88 -9.86
C VAL A 22 3.63 -19.47 -9.33
N SER A 23 3.94 -18.57 -10.25
CA SER A 23 3.82 -17.13 -10.04
C SER A 23 2.33 -16.95 -9.82
N ALA A 24 1.91 -17.09 -8.55
CA ALA A 24 0.54 -16.81 -8.17
C ALA A 24 0.22 -15.45 -8.77
N CYS A 25 -0.81 -15.38 -9.60
CA CYS A 25 -1.25 -14.16 -10.25
C CYS A 25 -1.76 -13.20 -9.17
N PHE A 26 -0.84 -12.62 -8.41
CA PHE A 26 -1.10 -11.50 -7.53
C PHE A 26 -1.51 -10.37 -8.46
N GLY A 27 -2.71 -9.83 -8.21
CA GLY A 27 -3.20 -8.68 -8.94
C GLY A 27 -2.19 -7.53 -8.92
N PRO A 28 -2.30 -6.60 -9.86
CA PRO A 28 -1.42 -5.44 -9.94
C PRO A 28 -1.44 -4.68 -8.60
N LYS A 29 -0.25 -4.39 -8.08
CA LYS A 29 -0.08 -3.64 -6.83
C LYS A 29 0.08 -2.15 -7.11
N LEU A 30 -0.19 -1.37 -6.07
CA LEU A 30 0.23 0.03 -6.01
C LEU A 30 1.41 0.20 -5.06
N PHE A 31 2.31 1.13 -5.36
CA PHE A 31 3.49 1.46 -4.57
C PHE A 31 3.27 2.78 -3.83
N LEU A 32 3.29 2.73 -2.50
CA LEU A 32 3.09 3.88 -1.64
C LEU A 32 4.40 4.25 -0.95
N GLY A 33 4.82 5.50 -1.15
CA GLY A 33 5.99 6.08 -0.47
C GLY A 33 5.74 6.21 1.03
N VAL A 34 6.67 5.72 1.84
CA VAL A 34 6.64 5.82 3.30
C VAL A 34 7.67 6.85 3.76
N PRO A 35 7.25 7.96 4.39
CA PRO A 35 8.17 8.89 5.02
C PRO A 35 8.86 8.28 6.24
N GLU A 36 10.03 8.80 6.58
CA GLU A 36 10.77 8.38 7.79
C GLU A 36 10.14 8.89 9.09
N ASP A 37 9.25 9.87 9.04
CA ASP A 37 8.65 10.44 10.23
C ASP A 37 7.48 9.59 10.77
N ALA A 38 7.19 9.71 12.07
CA ALA A 38 6.15 8.90 12.71
C ALA A 38 4.74 9.21 12.17
N ASN A 39 4.47 10.46 11.79
CA ASN A 39 3.18 10.88 11.26
C ASN A 39 2.95 10.27 9.87
N GLY A 40 3.95 10.37 8.99
CA GLY A 40 3.97 9.72 7.68
C GLY A 40 3.75 8.21 7.78
N ARG A 41 4.48 7.52 8.67
CA ARG A 41 4.28 6.07 8.88
C ARG A 41 2.86 5.71 9.32
N VAL A 42 2.24 6.49 10.20
CA VAL A 42 0.85 6.28 10.64
C VAL A 42 -0.12 6.45 9.47
N LEU A 43 -0.02 7.56 8.75
CA LEU A 43 -0.89 7.89 7.62
C LEU A 43 -0.77 6.83 6.51
N THR A 44 0.45 6.44 6.15
CA THR A 44 0.73 5.35 5.20
C THR A 44 0.09 4.04 5.67
N SER A 45 0.19 3.69 6.96
CA SER A 45 -0.43 2.49 7.50
C SER A 45 -1.95 2.51 7.39
N ILE A 46 -2.60 3.63 7.72
CA ILE A 46 -4.05 3.79 7.61
C ILE A 46 -4.49 3.61 6.16
N VAL A 47 -3.86 4.33 5.22
CA VAL A 47 -4.22 4.28 3.80
C VAL A 47 -4.02 2.88 3.23
N SER A 48 -2.88 2.24 3.51
CA SER A 48 -2.58 0.88 3.02
C SER A 48 -3.63 -0.13 3.48
N ILE A 49 -4.01 -0.08 4.77
CA ILE A 49 -5.03 -0.97 5.32
C ILE A 49 -6.39 -0.64 4.70
N TYR A 50 -6.77 0.63 4.65
CA TYR A 50 -8.10 1.02 4.18
C TYR A 50 -8.32 0.66 2.72
N ILE A 51 -7.33 0.90 1.85
CA ILE A 51 -7.39 0.51 0.44
C ILE A 51 -7.57 -0.99 0.33
N LYS A 52 -6.69 -1.78 0.96
CA LYS A 52 -6.78 -3.24 0.91
C LYS A 52 -8.15 -3.76 1.35
N GLU A 53 -8.65 -3.30 2.50
CA GLU A 53 -9.91 -3.81 3.06
C GLU A 53 -11.15 -3.31 2.29
N LYS A 54 -11.08 -2.16 1.60
CA LYS A 54 -12.22 -1.59 0.86
C LYS A 54 -12.25 -1.88 -0.63
N THR A 55 -11.10 -2.16 -1.22
CA THR A 55 -10.99 -2.36 -2.67
C THR A 55 -10.38 -3.70 -3.05
N GLY A 56 -9.75 -4.40 -2.10
CA GLY A 56 -8.96 -5.61 -2.38
C GLY A 56 -7.62 -5.32 -3.06
N VAL A 57 -7.28 -4.05 -3.31
CA VAL A 57 -6.02 -3.67 -3.96
C VAL A 57 -4.89 -3.71 -2.95
N GLU A 58 -3.85 -4.47 -3.27
CA GLU A 58 -2.64 -4.53 -2.45
C GLU A 58 -1.79 -3.27 -2.64
N THR A 59 -1.29 -2.74 -1.53
CA THR A 59 -0.35 -1.63 -1.51
C THR A 59 0.98 -2.09 -0.96
N GLU A 60 2.03 -1.96 -1.76
CA GLU A 60 3.40 -2.16 -1.35
C GLU A 60 3.97 -0.87 -0.78
N ARG A 61 4.48 -0.94 0.45
CA ARG A 61 5.04 0.20 1.17
C ARG A 61 6.53 0.28 0.84
N VAL A 62 6.93 1.35 0.18
CA VAL A 62 8.32 1.60 -0.25
C VAL A 62 8.88 2.72 0.60
N ASP A 63 9.97 2.46 1.31
CA ASP A 63 10.66 3.50 2.10
C ASP A 63 11.20 4.59 1.16
N LEU A 64 10.88 5.85 1.45
CA LEU A 64 11.40 6.97 0.70
C LEU A 64 12.90 7.19 0.98
N ALA A 65 13.39 6.89 2.18
CA ALA A 65 14.80 7.06 2.55
C ALA A 65 15.40 8.41 2.11
N GLY A 66 14.64 9.50 2.28
CA GLY A 66 15.03 10.86 1.88
C GLY A 66 14.93 11.18 0.38
N LYS A 67 14.42 10.26 -0.45
CA LYS A 67 14.14 10.53 -1.88
C LYS A 67 13.00 11.53 -2.05
N ASP A 68 13.06 12.30 -3.13
CA ASP A 68 11.99 13.21 -3.54
C ASP A 68 10.77 12.42 -4.03
N LEU A 69 9.66 12.55 -3.30
CA LEU A 69 8.40 11.87 -3.61
C LEU A 69 7.90 12.17 -5.02
N ILE A 70 7.94 13.44 -5.44
CA ILE A 70 7.39 13.87 -6.72
C ILE A 70 8.23 13.28 -7.84
N ALA A 71 9.56 13.33 -7.71
CA ALA A 71 10.47 12.73 -8.68
C ALA A 71 10.28 11.20 -8.80
N GLU A 72 10.02 10.50 -7.69
CA GLU A 72 9.75 9.05 -7.69
C GLU A 72 8.39 8.71 -8.32
N ILE A 73 7.37 9.56 -8.15
CA ILE A 73 6.07 9.42 -8.81
C ILE A 73 6.18 9.69 -10.31
N SER A 74 6.85 10.78 -10.71
CA SER A 74 7.08 11.11 -12.12
C SER A 74 7.90 10.05 -12.85
N ALA A 75 8.77 9.34 -12.12
CA ALA A 75 9.54 8.22 -12.66
C ALA A 75 8.82 6.86 -12.56
N GLU A 76 7.53 6.86 -12.21
CA GLU A 76 6.65 5.67 -12.11
C GLU A 76 7.15 4.58 -11.14
N ARG A 77 8.03 4.95 -10.19
CA ARG A 77 8.50 4.04 -9.13
C ARG A 77 7.57 4.02 -7.93
N LEU A 78 6.83 5.10 -7.73
CA LEU A 78 5.76 5.20 -6.75
C LEU A 78 4.47 5.60 -7.46
N ASP A 79 3.34 5.10 -6.94
CA ASP A 79 2.02 5.49 -7.43
C ASP A 79 1.47 6.68 -6.63
N TYR A 80 1.84 6.79 -5.35
CA TYR A 80 1.37 7.86 -4.46
C TYR A 80 2.20 7.98 -3.19
N GLY A 81 2.04 9.08 -2.45
CA GLY A 81 2.67 9.32 -1.16
C GLY A 81 2.17 10.61 -0.49
N PHE A 82 2.65 10.88 0.72
CA PHE A 82 2.26 12.07 1.48
C PHE A 82 3.24 13.23 1.26
N ALA A 83 2.72 14.38 0.86
CA ALA A 83 3.47 15.62 0.66
C ALA A 83 2.93 16.74 1.57
N GLU A 84 3.81 17.58 2.11
CA GLU A 84 3.41 18.72 2.95
C GLU A 84 2.67 19.81 2.17
N ARG A 85 2.94 19.91 0.86
CA ARG A 85 2.33 20.89 -0.04
C ARG A 85 1.88 20.18 -1.31
N SER A 86 0.76 20.65 -1.86
CA SER A 86 0.40 20.30 -3.24
C SER A 86 1.28 21.09 -4.20
N GLU A 87 1.82 20.41 -5.21
CA GLU A 87 2.41 21.05 -6.38
C GLU A 87 1.36 21.18 -7.49
N PRO A 88 1.44 22.18 -8.38
CA PRO A 88 0.44 22.40 -9.43
C PRO A 88 0.27 21.20 -10.38
N ASP A 89 1.36 20.48 -10.62
CA ASP A 89 1.44 19.42 -11.62
C ASP A 89 1.25 18.02 -11.04
N ILE A 90 0.85 17.90 -9.78
CA ILE A 90 0.56 16.60 -9.15
C ILE A 90 -0.88 16.51 -8.66
N ASN A 91 -1.48 15.34 -8.89
CA ASN A 91 -2.85 15.10 -8.48
C ASN A 91 -2.94 14.90 -6.97
N VAL A 92 -3.89 15.58 -6.32
CA VAL A 92 -4.25 15.33 -4.93
C VAL A 92 -5.43 14.36 -4.89
N VAL A 93 -5.25 13.23 -4.21
CA VAL A 93 -6.29 12.18 -4.06
C VAL A 93 -6.90 12.11 -2.66
N MET A 94 -6.30 12.77 -1.69
CA MET A 94 -6.86 12.96 -0.35
C MET A 94 -6.33 14.25 0.29
N GLU A 95 -7.25 15.07 0.79
CA GLU A 95 -6.93 16.31 1.51
C GLU A 95 -7.72 16.38 2.82
N VAL A 96 -7.02 16.38 3.96
CA VAL A 96 -7.64 16.59 5.27
C VAL A 96 -6.98 17.79 5.91
N THR A 97 -7.79 18.79 6.28
CA THR A 97 -7.28 20.02 6.91
C THR A 97 -6.40 19.70 8.11
N GLY A 98 -5.16 20.21 8.11
CA GLY A 98 -4.18 19.98 9.18
C GLY A 98 -3.36 18.69 9.05
N LEU A 99 -3.50 17.95 7.94
CA LEU A 99 -2.68 16.78 7.60
C LEU A 99 -1.98 17.00 6.24
N PRO A 100 -0.88 16.28 5.97
CA PRO A 100 -0.25 16.27 4.65
C PRO A 100 -1.21 15.78 3.54
N TYR A 101 -1.01 16.29 2.33
CA TYR A 101 -1.73 15.88 1.13
C TYR A 101 -1.31 14.48 0.71
N LEU A 102 -2.26 13.62 0.34
CA LEU A 102 -1.94 12.40 -0.40
C LEU A 102 -1.95 12.75 -1.89
N VAL A 103 -0.76 12.71 -2.49
CA VAL A 103 -0.56 13.02 -3.90
C VAL A 103 -0.34 11.73 -4.70
N SER A 104 -0.77 11.70 -5.97
CA SER A 104 -0.67 10.51 -6.81
C SER A 104 -0.20 10.79 -8.23
N GLY A 105 0.43 9.77 -8.81
CA GLY A 105 0.59 9.63 -10.25
C GLY A 105 -0.71 9.21 -10.96
N PRO A 106 -0.67 9.03 -12.29
CA PRO A 106 -1.85 8.78 -13.11
C PRO A 106 -2.49 7.41 -12.88
N ARG A 107 -1.72 6.39 -12.45
CA ARG A 107 -2.23 5.00 -12.33
C ARG A 107 -3.45 4.87 -11.43
N ILE A 108 -3.55 5.64 -10.35
CA ILE A 108 -4.73 5.58 -9.44
C ILE A 108 -5.99 6.15 -10.09
N LEU A 109 -5.83 7.10 -11.01
CA LEU A 109 -6.93 7.84 -11.64
C LEU A 109 -7.36 7.22 -12.96
N ASP A 110 -6.39 6.83 -13.78
CA ASP A 110 -6.61 6.51 -15.19
C ASP A 110 -6.64 5.01 -15.48
N ASN A 111 -6.06 4.19 -14.60
CA ASN A 111 -6.02 2.75 -14.80
C ASN A 111 -7.31 2.08 -14.30
N ILE A 112 -8.00 1.38 -15.20
CA ILE A 112 -9.25 0.68 -14.92
C ILE A 112 -9.16 -0.30 -13.74
N GLN A 113 -7.97 -0.86 -13.49
CA GLN A 113 -7.70 -1.82 -12.41
C GLN A 113 -7.79 -1.17 -11.01
N PHE A 114 -7.65 0.16 -10.91
CA PHE A 114 -7.58 0.89 -9.64
C PHE A 114 -8.71 1.91 -9.44
N THR A 115 -9.75 1.87 -10.28
CA THR A 115 -10.88 2.81 -10.27
C THR A 115 -11.62 2.91 -8.94
N THR A 116 -11.55 1.90 -8.08
CA THR A 116 -12.17 1.90 -6.75
C THR A 116 -11.32 2.57 -5.66
N VAL A 117 -10.04 2.84 -5.94
CA VAL A 117 -9.09 3.41 -4.97
C VAL A 117 -9.39 4.88 -4.69
N ALA A 118 -9.52 5.72 -5.72
CA ALA A 118 -9.83 7.15 -5.51
C ALA A 118 -11.16 7.36 -4.76
N PRO A 119 -12.29 6.69 -5.10
CA PRO A 119 -13.51 6.75 -4.29
C PRO A 119 -13.34 6.28 -2.84
N ALA A 120 -12.50 5.26 -2.60
CA ALA A 120 -12.20 4.81 -1.24
C ALA A 120 -11.43 5.88 -0.45
N LEU A 121 -10.44 6.52 -1.06
CA LEU A 121 -9.68 7.62 -0.45
C LEU A 121 -10.56 8.82 -0.11
N THR A 122 -11.50 9.19 -1.00
CA THR A 122 -12.50 10.24 -0.70
C THR A 122 -13.38 9.88 0.50
N LYS A 123 -13.73 8.59 0.68
CA LYS A 123 -14.45 8.15 1.89
C LYS A 123 -13.58 8.24 3.14
N LEU A 124 -12.32 7.79 3.06
CA LEU A 124 -11.37 7.86 4.17
C LEU A 124 -11.12 9.30 4.63
N GLN A 125 -11.00 10.23 3.68
CA GLN A 125 -10.84 11.66 3.93
C GLN A 125 -11.91 12.21 4.90
N ARG A 126 -13.15 11.74 4.76
CA ARG A 126 -14.28 12.20 5.59
C ARG A 126 -14.29 11.62 7.01
N LEU A 127 -13.49 10.57 7.24
CA LEU A 127 -13.41 9.87 8.52
C LEU A 127 -12.20 10.32 9.35
N LEU A 128 -11.14 10.77 8.69
CA LEU A 128 -9.90 11.17 9.35
C LEU A 128 -9.96 12.59 9.89
N THR A 129 -9.33 12.79 11.04
CA THR A 129 -9.08 14.10 11.64
C THR A 129 -7.64 14.18 12.14
N PRO A 130 -7.07 15.39 12.29
CA PRO A 130 -5.75 15.57 12.87
C PRO A 130 -5.61 14.92 14.25
N ASP A 131 -6.63 15.04 15.12
CA ASP A 131 -6.60 14.48 16.47
C ASP A 131 -6.49 12.95 16.47
N ILE A 132 -7.19 12.28 15.56
CA ILE A 132 -7.11 10.83 15.39
C ILE A 132 -5.67 10.41 15.06
N VAL A 133 -5.04 11.12 14.11
CA VAL A 133 -3.68 10.83 13.68
C VAL A 133 -2.66 11.14 14.78
N GLN A 134 -2.82 12.27 15.48
CA GLN A 134 -1.98 12.64 16.62
C GLN A 134 -2.04 11.62 17.75
N ASN A 135 -3.22 11.07 18.04
CA ASN A 135 -3.38 10.02 19.05
C ASN A 135 -2.66 8.72 18.67
N MET A 136 -2.70 8.33 17.39
CA MET A 136 -1.96 7.16 16.91
C MET A 136 -0.45 7.41 16.85
N ARG A 137 -0.03 8.60 16.45
CA ARG A 137 1.38 9.02 16.43
C ARG A 137 2.04 8.85 17.79
N ARG A 138 1.39 9.30 18.87
CA ARG A 138 1.90 9.14 20.24
C ARG A 138 2.18 7.68 20.62
N LYS A 139 1.35 6.74 20.16
CA LYS A 139 1.54 5.30 20.41
C LYS A 139 2.72 4.74 19.62
N VAL A 140 2.87 5.18 18.38
CA VAL A 140 4.02 4.80 17.53
C VAL A 140 5.32 5.36 18.08
N GLU A 141 5.33 6.60 18.53
CA GLU A 141 6.49 7.22 19.20
C GLU A 141 6.83 6.51 20.52
N ALA A 142 5.84 5.93 21.20
CA ALA A 142 6.03 5.06 22.36
C ALA A 142 6.53 3.64 22.00
N GLY A 143 6.77 3.35 20.72
CA GLY A 143 7.34 2.09 20.23
C GLY A 143 6.35 1.07 19.70
N GLU A 144 5.04 1.35 19.66
CA GLU A 144 4.09 0.42 19.05
C GLU A 144 4.24 0.39 17.51
N PRO A 145 4.15 -0.79 16.85
CA PRO A 145 4.24 -0.85 15.38
C PRO A 145 3.08 -0.09 14.69
N PRO A 146 3.35 0.81 13.71
CA PRO A 146 2.33 1.63 13.07
C PRO A 146 1.14 0.85 12.48
N MET A 147 1.42 -0.27 11.81
CA MET A 147 0.38 -1.12 11.22
C MET A 147 -0.56 -1.73 12.26
N VAL A 148 -0.02 -2.08 13.44
CA VAL A 148 -0.81 -2.66 14.54
C VAL A 148 -1.70 -1.59 15.17
N VAL A 149 -1.13 -0.40 15.41
CA VAL A 149 -1.87 0.75 15.94
C VAL A 149 -3.01 1.14 15.01
N ALA A 150 -2.72 1.33 13.72
CA ALA A 150 -3.70 1.69 12.72
C ALA A 150 -4.81 0.64 12.58
N ARG A 151 -4.46 -0.66 12.41
CA ARG A 151 -5.44 -1.75 12.29
C ARG A 151 -6.36 -1.81 13.50
N ARG A 152 -5.80 -1.79 14.71
CA ARG A 152 -6.57 -1.84 15.96
C ARG A 152 -7.55 -0.68 16.05
N PHE A 153 -7.10 0.54 15.74
CA PHE A 153 -7.95 1.72 15.74
C PHE A 153 -9.09 1.60 14.71
N MET A 154 -8.79 1.21 13.47
CA MET A 154 -9.78 1.11 12.40
C MET A 154 -10.84 0.05 12.70
N MET A 155 -10.47 -1.08 13.32
CA MET A 155 -11.43 -2.08 13.81
C MET A 155 -12.33 -1.52 14.92
N GLN A 156 -11.77 -0.77 15.88
CA GLN A 156 -12.54 -0.14 16.95
C GLN A 156 -13.56 0.86 16.42
N GLN A 157 -13.20 1.60 15.36
CA GLN A 157 -14.10 2.54 14.70
C GLN A 157 -15.04 1.87 13.67
N ARG A 158 -14.94 0.55 13.46
CA ARG A 158 -15.68 -0.22 12.44
C ARG A 158 -15.47 0.33 11.01
N TRP A 159 -14.28 0.85 10.74
CA TRP A 159 -13.90 1.27 9.40
C TRP A 159 -13.51 0.09 8.54
N ILE A 160 -13.07 -1.00 9.16
CA ILE A 160 -12.74 -2.30 8.56
C ILE A 160 -13.32 -3.42 9.41
#